data_AF-A0A378Y0I6-F1
#
_entry.id   AF-A0A378Y0I6-F1
#
_cell.length_a   1.000
_cell.length_b   1.000
_cell.length_c   1.000
_cell.angle_alpha   90.00
_cell.angle_beta   90.00
_cell.angle_gamma   90.00
#
_symmetry.space_group_name_H-M   'P 1'
#
loop_
_entity.id
_entity.type
_entity.pdbx_description
1 polymer ?
#
loop_
_entity_poly.entity_id
_entity_poly.type
_entity_poly.pdbx_seq_one_letter_code
_entity_poly.pdbx_strand_id
1 'polypeptide(L)'
;MTEFKKTHHEYKKIRIEKYNRNVPEDKRDLSTRNNYVYTHLSILKNYVMTKARTDRLLFVDSDILVQPDIINNLLKSNKDIISGLIWNGYIANIDKPYLYPNIMKITEQGLYKHIVNSYVKKAPSLSSSFLIKVDLTGAVIMLSRKVYKSVKYGFHPQGEDAYFCKMAQDKGFELFCDLSVFSNHIMSPEYLREFLNETKNNTLSTHP
;
A
#
# COMPACT_ATOMS: atom_id res chain seq x y z
N MET A 1 17.10 18.79 7.67
CA MET A 1 15.63 18.76 7.81
C MET A 1 15.02 20.15 7.95
N THR A 2 15.52 20.97 8.88
CA THR A 2 15.11 22.38 9.05
C THR A 2 15.31 23.17 7.77
N GLU A 3 16.38 22.86 7.02
CA GLU A 3 16.75 23.53 5.76
C GLU A 3 15.79 23.23 4.58
N PHE A 4 15.34 21.98 4.41
CA PHE A 4 14.34 21.62 3.39
C PHE A 4 13.05 22.43 3.56
N LYS A 5 12.59 22.62 4.80
CA LYS A 5 11.40 23.42 5.11
C LYS A 5 11.60 24.94 5.01
N LYS A 6 12.85 25.42 4.96
CA LYS A 6 13.12 26.86 4.74
C LYS A 6 12.72 27.27 3.32
N THR A 7 12.87 26.37 2.34
CA THR A 7 12.56 26.65 0.93
C THR A 7 11.24 26.05 0.44
N HIS A 8 10.64 25.10 1.17
CA HIS A 8 9.38 24.45 0.80
C HIS A 8 8.30 24.65 1.87
N HIS A 9 7.66 25.82 1.82
CA HIS A 9 6.69 26.26 2.83
C HIS A 9 5.40 25.43 2.86
N GLU A 10 5.03 24.80 1.74
CA GLU A 10 3.91 23.88 1.60
C GLU A 10 4.04 22.66 2.54
N TYR A 11 5.27 22.28 2.90
CA TYR A 11 5.54 21.16 3.80
C TYR A 11 5.71 21.55 5.28
N LYS A 12 5.37 22.81 5.66
CA LYS A 12 5.44 23.25 7.06
C LYS A 12 4.64 22.34 8.00
N LYS A 13 3.49 21.83 7.52
CA LYS A 13 2.60 20.93 8.27
C LYS A 13 3.04 19.45 8.24
N ILE A 14 4.07 19.09 7.47
CA ILE A 14 4.60 17.72 7.46
C ILE A 14 5.47 17.49 8.68
N ARG A 15 5.26 16.38 9.40
CA ARG A 15 6.18 15.93 10.43
C ARG A 15 7.07 14.83 9.86
N ILE A 16 8.38 14.95 10.05
CA ILE A 16 9.34 13.92 9.67
C ILE A 16 10.00 13.43 10.96
N GLU A 17 9.99 12.11 11.17
CA GLU A 17 10.57 11.45 12.33
C GLU A 17 11.49 10.32 11.86
N LYS A 18 12.62 10.15 12.53
CA LYS A 18 13.49 8.99 12.35
C LYS A 18 13.12 7.96 13.40
N TYR A 19 12.66 6.79 12.96
CA TYR A 19 12.38 5.65 13.83
C TYR A 19 13.25 4.47 13.41
N ASN A 20 14.46 4.38 13.98
CA ASN A 20 15.42 3.32 13.66
C ASN A 20 15.56 2.36 14.85
N ARG A 21 15.39 1.06 14.62
CA ARG A 21 15.59 0.01 15.63
C ARG A 21 16.80 -0.88 15.32
N ASN A 22 17.75 -0.36 14.54
CA ASN A 22 18.95 -1.07 14.05
C ASN A 22 18.58 -2.35 13.30
N VAL A 23 17.57 -2.25 12.44
CA VAL A 23 17.11 -3.36 11.60
C VAL A 23 18.05 -3.48 10.40
N PRO A 24 18.45 -4.71 10.02
CA PRO A 24 19.24 -4.91 8.80
C PRO A 24 18.52 -4.35 7.57
N GLU A 25 19.32 -4.02 6.55
CA GLU A 25 18.79 -3.58 5.25
C GLU A 25 17.88 -4.65 4.65
N ASP A 26 16.70 -4.26 4.16
CA ASP A 26 15.78 -5.17 3.49
C ASP A 26 16.25 -5.44 2.04
N LYS A 27 17.04 -6.49 1.88
CA LYS A 27 17.45 -7.02 0.56
C LYS A 27 16.42 -7.95 -0.07
N ARG A 28 15.20 -7.95 0.46
CA ARG A 28 14.08 -8.80 0.07
C ARG A 28 14.29 -10.31 0.29
N ASP A 29 15.27 -10.69 1.09
CA ASP A 29 15.46 -12.08 1.47
C ASP A 29 14.49 -12.49 2.59
N LEU A 30 14.02 -13.74 2.53
CA LEU A 30 12.99 -14.24 3.44
C LEU A 30 13.45 -14.29 4.90
N SER A 31 14.73 -14.57 5.15
CA SER A 31 15.25 -14.71 6.51
C SER A 31 15.26 -13.36 7.21
N THR A 32 15.87 -12.35 6.60
CA THR A 32 15.93 -10.99 7.11
C THR A 32 14.53 -10.44 7.33
N ARG A 33 13.63 -10.67 6.37
CA ARG A 33 12.26 -10.17 6.45
C ARG A 33 11.47 -10.77 7.61
N ASN A 34 11.51 -12.09 7.74
CA ASN A 34 10.80 -12.79 8.81
C ASN A 34 11.39 -12.49 10.19
N ASN A 35 12.72 -12.49 10.31
CA ASN A 35 13.37 -12.33 11.60
C ASN A 35 13.38 -10.88 12.11
N TYR A 36 13.35 -9.89 11.20
CA TYR A 36 13.56 -8.49 11.58
C TYR A 36 12.54 -7.53 10.94
N VAL A 37 12.39 -7.52 9.61
CA VAL A 37 11.69 -6.44 8.90
C VAL A 37 10.20 -6.40 9.24
N TYR A 38 9.47 -7.52 9.16
CA TYR A 38 8.02 -7.50 9.37
C TYR A 38 7.63 -7.10 10.80
N THR A 39 8.38 -7.57 11.80
CA THR A 39 8.19 -7.14 13.20
C THR A 39 8.49 -5.66 13.36
N HIS A 40 9.53 -5.14 12.69
CA HIS A 40 9.84 -3.72 12.72
C HIS A 40 8.76 -2.85 12.09
N LEU A 41 8.30 -3.20 10.88
CA LEU A 41 7.22 -2.50 10.18
C LEU A 41 5.94 -2.51 11.02
N SER A 42 5.63 -3.65 11.66
CA SER A 42 4.49 -3.75 12.59
C SER A 42 4.55 -2.71 13.70
N ILE A 43 5.71 -2.61 14.37
CA ILE A 43 5.94 -1.66 15.46
C ILE A 43 5.87 -0.22 14.96
N LEU A 44 6.45 0.08 13.79
CA LEU A 44 6.41 1.39 13.17
C LEU A 44 4.97 1.82 12.84
N LYS A 45 4.21 0.99 12.13
CA LYS A 45 2.81 1.29 11.77
C LYS A 45 1.95 1.47 13.02
N ASN A 46 2.14 0.63 14.05
CA ASN A 46 1.48 0.80 15.35
C ASN A 46 1.84 2.13 16.02
N TYR A 47 3.13 2.53 16.02
CA TYR A 47 3.56 3.83 16.52
C TYR A 47 2.84 4.99 15.81
N VAL A 48 2.80 4.97 14.46
CA VAL A 48 2.08 5.97 13.66
C VAL A 48 0.59 6.04 14.06
N MET A 49 -0.08 4.88 14.21
CA MET A 49 -1.49 4.83 14.63
C MET A 49 -1.72 5.44 16.03
N THR A 50 -0.76 5.32 16.96
CA THR A 50 -0.87 5.98 18.28
C THR A 50 -0.81 7.51 18.19
N LYS A 51 -0.13 8.05 17.19
CA LYS A 51 0.02 9.49 16.97
C LYS A 51 -1.12 10.09 16.14
N ALA A 52 -1.83 9.27 15.36
CA ALA A 52 -2.95 9.72 14.54
C ALA A 52 -4.15 10.21 15.39
N ARG A 53 -4.64 11.41 15.04
CA ARG A 53 -5.77 12.11 15.68
C ARG A 53 -6.84 12.58 14.67
N THR A 54 -6.98 11.87 13.56
CA THR A 54 -7.84 12.21 12.42
C THR A 54 -9.04 11.26 12.30
N ASP A 55 -9.95 11.47 11.36
CA ASP A 55 -11.07 10.51 11.13
C ASP A 55 -10.70 9.38 10.17
N ARG A 56 -9.63 9.62 9.40
CA ARG A 56 -9.05 8.71 8.43
C ARG A 56 -7.53 8.78 8.53
N LEU A 57 -6.89 7.63 8.36
CA LEU A 57 -5.44 7.49 8.29
C LEU A 57 -5.09 6.74 7.01
N LEU A 58 -4.27 7.35 6.14
CA LEU A 58 -3.75 6.72 4.93
C LEU A 58 -2.30 6.32 5.17
N PHE A 59 -1.99 5.04 5.01
CA PHE A 59 -0.62 4.54 4.87
C PHE A 59 -0.26 4.48 3.39
N VAL A 60 0.95 4.94 3.05
CA VAL A 60 1.56 4.86 1.72
C VAL A 60 3.01 4.44 1.92
N ASP A 61 3.41 3.34 1.28
CA ASP A 61 4.81 2.91 1.27
C ASP A 61 5.68 3.89 0.47
N SER A 62 6.94 4.05 0.88
CA SER A 62 7.82 5.11 0.36
C SER A 62 8.24 4.94 -1.11
N ASP A 63 8.05 3.75 -1.67
CA ASP A 63 8.35 3.39 -3.05
C ASP A 63 7.08 3.37 -3.94
N ILE A 64 5.96 3.92 -3.46
CA ILE A 64 4.71 4.02 -4.22
C ILE A 64 4.41 5.46 -4.66
N LEU A 65 4.18 5.65 -5.96
CA LEU A 65 3.66 6.89 -6.52
C LEU A 65 2.13 6.82 -6.67
N VAL A 66 1.45 7.58 -5.82
CA VAL A 66 -0.02 7.67 -5.78
C VAL A 66 -0.57 8.73 -6.72
N GLN A 67 -1.82 8.57 -7.14
CA GLN A 67 -2.54 9.60 -7.90
C GLN A 67 -2.81 10.84 -7.01
N PRO A 68 -2.79 12.07 -7.58
CA PRO A 68 -3.00 13.29 -6.80
C PRO A 68 -4.33 13.35 -6.02
N ASP A 69 -5.38 12.70 -6.52
CA ASP A 69 -6.72 12.70 -5.97
C ASP A 69 -7.04 11.43 -5.13
N ILE A 70 -6.02 10.62 -4.81
CA ILE A 70 -6.18 9.34 -4.11
C ILE A 70 -7.01 9.43 -2.83
N ILE A 71 -6.80 10.48 -2.03
CA ILE A 71 -7.53 10.68 -0.77
C ILE A 71 -9.03 10.82 -1.07
N ASN A 72 -9.39 11.66 -2.05
CA ASN A 72 -10.78 11.89 -2.42
C ASN A 72 -11.42 10.62 -2.99
N ASN A 73 -10.71 9.88 -3.83
CA ASN A 73 -11.24 8.66 -4.44
C ASN A 73 -11.49 7.56 -3.42
N LEU A 74 -10.55 7.32 -2.50
CA LEU A 74 -10.73 6.34 -1.43
C LEU A 74 -11.87 6.73 -0.47
N LEU A 75 -12.02 8.02 -0.16
CA LEU A 75 -13.09 8.53 0.72
C LEU A 75 -14.50 8.29 0.15
N LYS A 76 -14.68 8.37 -1.18
CA LYS A 76 -15.99 8.17 -1.86
C LYS A 76 -16.60 6.79 -1.57
N SER A 77 -15.77 5.77 -1.32
CA SER A 77 -16.24 4.41 -1.03
C SER A 77 -16.99 4.28 0.29
N ASN A 78 -16.79 5.23 1.22
CA ASN A 78 -17.29 5.19 2.60
C ASN A 78 -17.01 3.85 3.32
N LYS A 79 -15.89 3.20 3.01
CA LYS A 79 -15.46 1.97 3.68
C LYS A 79 -14.53 2.27 4.85
N ASP A 80 -14.52 1.35 5.81
CA ASP A 80 -13.65 1.44 6.98
C ASP A 80 -12.20 1.09 6.69
N ILE A 81 -12.00 0.14 5.77
CA ILE A 81 -10.71 -0.30 5.27
C ILE A 81 -10.80 -0.34 3.75
N ILE A 82 -10.06 0.55 3.09
CA ILE A 82 -10.03 0.64 1.63
C ILE A 82 -8.60 0.86 1.16
N SER A 83 -8.16 0.06 0.21
CA SER A 83 -6.86 0.22 -0.43
C SER A 83 -6.96 0.70 -1.88
N GLY A 84 -5.91 1.37 -2.34
CA GLY A 84 -5.63 1.46 -3.77
C GLY A 84 -5.02 0.15 -4.28
N LEU A 85 -5.09 -0.05 -5.59
CA LEU A 85 -4.42 -1.17 -6.25
C LEU A 85 -2.98 -0.79 -6.59
N ILE A 86 -2.06 -1.71 -6.34
CA ILE A 86 -0.71 -1.67 -6.92
C ILE A 86 -0.35 -3.03 -7.51
N TRP A 87 0.54 -3.04 -8.49
CA TRP A 87 1.18 -4.23 -8.99
C TRP A 87 2.56 -4.38 -8.35
N ASN A 88 2.80 -5.49 -7.63
CA ASN A 88 4.11 -5.78 -7.03
C ASN A 88 4.98 -6.68 -7.92
N GLY A 89 4.46 -7.09 -9.08
CA GLY A 89 5.11 -8.07 -9.92
C GLY A 89 6.31 -7.57 -10.72
N TYR A 90 6.65 -6.27 -10.69
CA TYR A 90 7.70 -5.71 -11.55
C TYR A 90 9.08 -6.37 -11.41
N ILE A 91 9.40 -6.94 -10.24
CA ILE A 91 10.62 -7.74 -10.04
C ILE A 91 10.42 -9.23 -10.37
N ALA A 92 9.24 -9.78 -10.10
CA ALA A 92 8.98 -11.21 -10.26
C ALA A 92 8.60 -11.60 -11.70
N ASN A 93 7.95 -10.70 -12.42
CA ASN A 93 7.49 -10.86 -13.79
C ASN A 93 7.27 -9.47 -14.42
N ILE A 94 8.30 -8.96 -15.08
CA ILE A 94 8.29 -7.61 -15.68
C ILE A 94 7.23 -7.47 -16.79
N ASP A 95 6.95 -8.54 -17.54
CA ASP A 95 5.99 -8.53 -18.64
C ASP A 95 4.53 -8.61 -18.17
N LYS A 96 4.31 -9.13 -16.96
CA LYS A 96 2.97 -9.33 -16.37
C LYS A 96 2.96 -8.99 -14.88
N PRO A 97 3.26 -7.73 -14.52
CA PRO A 97 3.37 -7.32 -13.12
C PRO A 97 2.03 -7.44 -12.37
N TYR A 98 0.90 -7.35 -13.09
CA TYR A 98 -0.46 -7.53 -12.59
C TYR A 98 -0.78 -8.93 -12.07
N LEU A 99 0.10 -9.92 -12.26
CA LEU A 99 -0.07 -11.26 -11.67
C LEU A 99 0.22 -11.30 -10.16
N TYR A 100 0.91 -10.28 -9.64
CA TYR A 100 1.27 -10.17 -8.22
C TYR A 100 0.78 -8.83 -7.64
N PRO A 101 -0.53 -8.54 -7.63
CA PRO A 101 -1.05 -7.31 -7.03
C PRO A 101 -1.01 -7.36 -5.50
N ASN A 102 -1.16 -6.21 -4.83
CA ASN A 102 -1.23 -6.14 -3.36
C ASN A 102 -2.48 -6.79 -2.73
N ILE A 103 -3.39 -7.34 -3.54
CA ILE A 103 -4.68 -7.89 -3.11
C ILE A 103 -4.73 -9.42 -3.21
N MET A 104 -5.26 -10.06 -2.17
CA MET A 104 -5.41 -11.52 -2.13
C MET A 104 -6.77 -11.95 -1.55
N LYS A 105 -7.16 -13.19 -1.88
CA LYS A 105 -8.26 -13.94 -1.28
C LYS A 105 -7.74 -15.18 -0.57
N ILE A 106 -8.42 -15.57 0.50
CA ILE A 106 -8.20 -16.86 1.18
C ILE A 106 -8.97 -17.93 0.40
N THR A 107 -8.30 -19.01 0.02
CA THR A 107 -8.95 -20.17 -0.60
C THR A 107 -9.66 -21.03 0.44
N GLU A 108 -10.47 -22.00 0.01
CA GLU A 108 -11.10 -22.98 0.90
C GLU A 108 -10.08 -23.76 1.76
N GLN A 109 -8.83 -23.89 1.28
CA GLN A 109 -7.72 -24.52 1.98
C GLN A 109 -7.00 -23.58 2.96
N GLY A 110 -7.50 -22.35 3.15
CA GLY A 110 -6.92 -21.36 4.05
C GLY A 110 -5.66 -20.67 3.49
N LEU A 111 -5.40 -20.78 2.18
CA LEU A 111 -4.20 -20.20 1.56
C LEU A 111 -4.49 -18.85 0.93
N TYR A 112 -3.56 -17.89 1.05
CA TYR A 112 -3.66 -16.63 0.32
C TYR A 112 -3.30 -16.81 -1.15
N LYS A 113 -4.19 -16.34 -2.04
CA LYS A 113 -3.97 -16.30 -3.49
C LYS A 113 -4.22 -14.90 -4.02
N HIS A 114 -3.31 -14.40 -4.85
CA HIS A 114 -3.50 -13.13 -5.55
C HIS A 114 -4.81 -13.12 -6.35
N ILE A 115 -5.54 -12.01 -6.27
CA ILE A 115 -6.71 -11.79 -7.10
C ILE A 115 -6.23 -11.32 -8.46
N VAL A 116 -6.31 -12.20 -9.46
CA VAL A 116 -5.88 -11.89 -10.83
C VAL A 116 -7.07 -12.06 -11.77
N ASN A 117 -7.48 -10.97 -12.42
CA ASN A 117 -8.55 -10.97 -13.41
C ASN A 117 -8.35 -9.83 -14.42
N SER A 118 -9.25 -9.74 -15.40
CA SER A 118 -9.20 -8.73 -16.45
C SER A 118 -9.32 -7.30 -15.92
N TYR A 119 -10.04 -7.06 -14.82
CA TYR A 119 -10.16 -5.74 -14.21
C TYR A 119 -8.87 -5.32 -13.51
N VAL A 120 -8.21 -6.24 -12.79
CA VAL A 120 -6.90 -5.98 -12.17
C VAL A 120 -5.84 -5.65 -13.23
N LYS A 121 -5.85 -6.39 -14.36
CA LYS A 121 -4.96 -6.12 -15.50
C LYS A 121 -5.26 -4.75 -16.15
N LYS A 122 -6.52 -4.37 -16.27
CA LYS A 122 -6.94 -3.10 -16.90
C LYS A 122 -7.02 -1.93 -15.93
N ALA A 123 -6.66 -2.11 -14.67
CA ALA A 123 -6.79 -1.11 -13.62
C ALA A 123 -6.24 0.28 -13.99
N PRO A 124 -5.07 0.42 -14.67
CA PRO A 124 -4.56 1.73 -15.10
C PRO A 124 -5.51 2.50 -16.05
N SER A 125 -6.45 1.83 -16.70
CA SER A 125 -7.42 2.39 -17.64
C SER A 125 -8.84 2.49 -17.09
N LEU A 126 -9.07 2.07 -15.84
CA LEU A 126 -10.39 2.19 -15.22
C LEU A 126 -10.66 3.65 -14.83
N SER A 127 -11.70 4.23 -15.41
CA SER A 127 -12.11 5.62 -15.17
C SER A 127 -13.19 5.79 -14.11
N SER A 128 -13.77 4.68 -13.64
CA SER A 128 -14.83 4.65 -12.63
C SER A 128 -14.49 3.69 -11.50
N SER A 129 -14.94 4.04 -10.29
CA SER A 129 -14.71 3.25 -9.08
C SER A 129 -15.16 1.80 -9.27
N PHE A 130 -14.28 0.88 -8.92
CA PHE A 130 -14.55 -0.55 -9.00
C PHE A 130 -14.07 -1.21 -7.70
N LEU A 131 -15.00 -1.34 -6.76
CA LEU A 131 -14.73 -1.91 -5.45
C LEU A 131 -14.79 -3.44 -5.50
N ILE A 132 -13.76 -4.08 -4.97
CA ILE A 132 -13.77 -5.51 -4.69
C ILE A 132 -13.52 -5.77 -3.21
N LYS A 133 -14.22 -6.76 -2.64
CA LYS A 133 -13.92 -7.26 -1.30
C LYS A 133 -12.71 -8.16 -1.36
N VAL A 134 -11.77 -8.00 -0.44
CA VAL A 134 -10.49 -8.74 -0.37
C VAL A 134 -10.27 -9.29 1.03
N ASP A 135 -9.32 -10.22 1.19
CA ASP A 135 -8.99 -10.79 2.50
C ASP A 135 -7.59 -10.37 2.99
N LEU A 136 -6.76 -9.84 2.10
CA LEU A 136 -5.47 -9.23 2.42
C LEU A 136 -5.22 -8.08 1.43
N THR A 137 -4.80 -6.94 1.96
CA THR A 137 -4.31 -5.78 1.21
C THR A 137 -3.29 -4.99 2.02
N GLY A 138 -2.57 -4.07 1.38
CA GLY A 138 -1.44 -3.35 1.97
C GLY A 138 -0.91 -2.24 1.08
N ALA A 139 0.27 -1.72 1.44
CA ALA A 139 1.05 -0.67 0.76
C ALA A 139 0.40 0.72 0.58
N VAL A 140 -0.85 0.79 0.13
CA VAL A 140 -1.65 2.00 0.02
C VAL A 140 -3.04 1.74 0.60
N ILE A 141 -3.22 2.07 1.87
CA ILE A 141 -4.41 1.66 2.64
C ILE A 141 -4.94 2.79 3.54
N MET A 142 -6.22 3.12 3.37
CA MET A 142 -6.94 4.08 4.19
C MET A 142 -7.79 3.36 5.23
N LEU A 143 -7.66 3.82 6.48
CA LEU A 143 -8.31 3.27 7.66
C LEU A 143 -9.22 4.31 8.31
N SER A 144 -10.42 3.92 8.73
CA SER A 144 -11.25 4.75 9.60
C SER A 144 -10.73 4.77 11.03
N ARG A 145 -11.11 5.80 11.79
CA ARG A 145 -10.72 5.95 13.21
C ARG A 145 -11.01 4.71 14.05
N LYS A 146 -12.18 4.08 13.88
CA LYS A 146 -12.52 2.88 14.64
C LYS A 146 -11.60 1.69 14.32
N VAL A 147 -11.09 1.60 13.10
CA VAL A 147 -10.14 0.54 12.72
C VAL A 147 -8.80 0.78 13.37
N TYR A 148 -8.14 1.91 13.09
CA TYR A 148 -6.76 2.12 13.56
C TYR A 148 -6.67 2.32 15.09
N LYS A 149 -7.78 2.53 15.79
CA LYS A 149 -7.85 2.51 17.26
C LYS A 149 -8.10 1.12 17.86
N SER A 150 -8.57 0.15 17.08
CA SER A 150 -8.96 -1.18 17.59
C SER A 150 -8.20 -2.36 16.98
N VAL A 151 -7.54 -2.17 15.83
CA VAL A 151 -6.73 -3.16 15.10
C VAL A 151 -5.25 -2.76 15.19
N LYS A 152 -4.36 -3.76 15.27
CA LYS A 152 -2.91 -3.55 15.32
C LYS A 152 -2.22 -4.34 14.21
N TYR A 153 -1.08 -3.84 13.76
CA TYR A 153 -0.14 -4.63 12.98
C TYR A 153 0.64 -5.58 13.90
N GLY A 154 1.09 -6.69 13.35
CA GLY A 154 1.84 -7.72 14.05
C GLY A 154 2.61 -8.59 13.08
N PHE A 155 3.48 -9.44 13.61
CA PHE A 155 4.25 -10.36 12.78
C PHE A 155 3.33 -11.39 12.12
N HIS A 156 3.54 -11.62 10.82
CA HIS A 156 3.01 -12.77 10.10
C HIS A 156 4.02 -13.16 9.01
N PRO A 157 4.20 -14.46 8.69
CA PRO A 157 5.17 -14.91 7.69
C PRO A 157 4.97 -14.31 6.29
N GLN A 158 3.73 -13.91 5.99
CA GLN A 158 3.34 -13.25 4.74
C GLN A 158 3.44 -11.72 4.75
N GLY A 159 4.04 -11.15 5.79
CA GLY A 159 4.15 -9.71 6.00
C GLY A 159 3.18 -9.17 7.05
N GLU A 160 3.51 -8.01 7.63
CA GLU A 160 2.74 -7.41 8.72
C GLU A 160 1.32 -7.01 8.34
N ASP A 161 1.10 -6.68 7.07
CA ASP A 161 -0.21 -6.35 6.53
C ASP A 161 -1.17 -7.56 6.63
N ALA A 162 -0.66 -8.80 6.50
CA ALA A 162 -1.46 -10.01 6.65
C ALA A 162 -2.00 -10.17 8.08
N TYR A 163 -1.17 -9.90 9.09
CA TYR A 163 -1.61 -9.90 10.49
C TYR A 163 -2.71 -8.87 10.73
N PHE A 164 -2.50 -7.65 10.23
CA PHE A 164 -3.46 -6.56 10.36
C PHE A 164 -4.80 -6.92 9.72
N CYS A 165 -4.79 -7.43 8.47
CA CYS A 165 -6.00 -7.81 7.76
C CYS A 165 -6.77 -8.90 8.50
N LYS A 166 -6.07 -9.95 8.96
CA LYS A 166 -6.69 -11.02 9.74
C LYS A 166 -7.31 -10.50 11.04
N MET A 167 -6.59 -9.68 11.80
CA MET A 167 -7.10 -9.09 13.04
C MET A 167 -8.30 -8.16 12.79
N ALA A 168 -8.32 -7.44 11.67
CA ALA A 168 -9.47 -6.62 11.28
C ALA A 168 -10.71 -7.48 10.99
N GLN A 169 -10.54 -8.58 10.25
CA GLN A 169 -11.61 -9.53 9.95
C GLN A 169 -12.15 -10.19 11.23
N ASP A 170 -11.27 -10.57 12.16
CA ASP A 170 -11.64 -11.14 13.47
C ASP A 170 -12.47 -10.18 14.33
N LYS A 171 -12.36 -8.87 14.05
CA LYS A 171 -13.15 -7.80 14.68
C LYS A 171 -14.40 -7.41 13.89
N GLY A 172 -14.71 -8.15 12.82
CA GLY A 172 -15.88 -7.92 11.98
C GLY A 172 -15.72 -6.79 10.96
N PHE A 173 -14.51 -6.31 10.71
CA PHE A 173 -14.28 -5.35 9.62
C PHE A 173 -14.13 -6.07 8.28
N GLU A 174 -14.69 -5.46 7.25
CA GLU A 174 -14.50 -5.88 5.87
C GLU A 174 -13.38 -5.06 5.20
N LEU A 175 -12.61 -5.71 4.33
CA LEU A 175 -11.56 -5.07 3.55
C LEU A 175 -11.99 -4.94 2.10
N PHE A 176 -11.72 -3.77 1.53
CA PHE A 176 -11.99 -3.48 0.13
C PHE A 176 -10.74 -2.94 -0.56
N CYS A 177 -10.68 -3.12 -1.87
CA CYS A 177 -9.77 -2.42 -2.75
C CYS A 177 -10.57 -1.74 -3.86
N ASP A 178 -10.27 -0.48 -4.16
CA ASP A 178 -10.77 0.19 -5.34
C ASP A 178 -9.77 0.01 -6.49
N LEU A 179 -10.15 -0.76 -7.50
CA LEU A 179 -9.27 -1.05 -8.65
C LEU A 179 -9.05 0.17 -9.53
N SER A 180 -9.91 1.19 -9.49
CA SER A 180 -9.70 2.44 -10.24
C SER A 180 -8.69 3.36 -9.57
N VAL A 181 -8.35 3.11 -8.30
CA VAL A 181 -7.34 3.85 -7.55
C VAL A 181 -6.01 3.13 -7.69
N PHE A 182 -5.47 3.13 -8.91
CA PHE A 182 -4.21 2.49 -9.25
C PHE A 182 -3.01 3.38 -8.90
N SER A 183 -1.99 2.83 -8.24
CA SER A 183 -0.73 3.53 -7.95
C SER A 183 0.47 2.76 -8.52
N ASN A 184 1.53 3.48 -8.87
CA ASN A 184 2.72 2.90 -9.49
C ASN A 184 3.74 2.49 -8.43
N HIS A 185 4.28 1.27 -8.54
CA HIS A 185 5.33 0.79 -7.65
C HIS A 185 6.71 1.05 -8.25
N ILE A 186 7.41 2.04 -7.72
CA ILE A 186 8.74 2.45 -8.18
C ILE A 186 9.81 1.66 -7.44
N MET A 187 10.08 0.45 -7.94
CA MET A 187 11.03 -0.48 -7.31
C MET A 187 12.51 -0.15 -7.54
N SER A 188 12.84 0.78 -8.44
CA SER A 188 14.22 1.17 -8.76
C SER A 188 14.33 2.61 -9.27
N PRO A 189 15.52 3.24 -9.19
CA PRO A 189 15.80 4.51 -9.84
C PRO A 189 15.60 4.48 -11.37
N GLU A 190 15.84 3.32 -12.01
CA GLU A 190 15.63 3.09 -13.44
C GLU A 190 14.14 3.22 -13.78
N TYR A 191 13.27 2.53 -13.03
CA TYR A 191 11.82 2.62 -13.21
C TYR A 191 11.29 4.03 -12.96
N LEU A 192 11.87 4.78 -12.01
CA LEU A 192 11.50 6.18 -11.82
C LEU A 192 11.83 7.01 -13.08
N ARG A 193 12.99 6.81 -13.69
CA ARG A 193 13.39 7.53 -14.91
C ARG A 193 12.46 7.20 -16.08
N GLU A 194 12.14 5.92 -16.26
CA GLU A 194 11.19 5.46 -17.29
C GLU A 194 9.82 6.10 -17.09
N PHE A 195 9.25 6.01 -15.88
CA PHE A 195 7.97 6.62 -15.53
C PHE A 195 7.94 8.13 -15.81
N LEU A 196 9.00 8.85 -15.44
CA LEU A 196 9.09 10.30 -15.68
C LEU A 196 9.21 10.63 -17.17
N ASN A 197 9.90 9.81 -17.96
CA ASN A 197 10.01 10.00 -19.41
C ASN A 197 8.67 9.77 -20.11
N GLU A 198 7.95 8.70 -19.74
CA GLU A 198 6.61 8.42 -20.25
C GLU A 198 5.62 9.54 -19.91
N THR A 199 5.69 10.06 -18.68
CA THR A 199 4.86 11.17 -18.23
C THR A 199 5.14 12.45 -19.04
N LYS A 200 6.42 12.77 -19.28
CA LYS A 200 6.82 13.96 -20.06
C LYS A 200 6.37 13.88 -21.52
N ASN A 201 6.41 12.69 -22.10
CA ASN A 201 6.07 12.49 -23.51
C ASN A 201 4.56 12.32 -23.75
N ASN A 202 3.72 12.40 -22.71
CA ASN A 202 2.31 11.97 -22.74
C ASN A 202 2.15 10.54 -23.30
N THR A 203 3.21 9.73 -23.20
CA THR A 203 3.22 8.32 -23.59
C THR A 203 3.17 7.44 -22.35
N LEU A 204 2.49 7.89 -21.29
CA LEU A 204 2.01 7.01 -20.22
C LEU A 204 1.08 5.98 -20.90
N SER A 205 1.73 4.98 -21.48
CA SER A 205 1.12 3.75 -21.89
C SER A 205 0.48 3.23 -20.62
N THR A 206 -0.82 3.00 -20.68
CA THR A 206 -1.45 2.05 -19.77
C THR A 206 -0.86 0.69 -20.14
N HIS A 207 0.40 0.45 -19.73
CA HIS A 207 1.15 -0.73 -20.15
C HIS A 207 0.34 -1.97 -19.74
N PRO A 208 0.00 -2.84 -20.71
CA PRO A 208 -0.94 -3.95 -20.52
C PRO A 208 -0.39 -5.09 -19.67
#